data_AF-A0A511XED5-F1
#
_entry.id   AF-A0A511XED5-F1
#
_cell.length_a   1.000
_cell.length_b   1.000
_cell.length_c   1.000
_cell.angle_alpha   90.00
_cell.angle_beta   90.00
_cell.angle_gamma   90.00
#
_symmetry.space_group_name_H-M   'P 1'
#
loop_
_entity.id
_entity.type
_entity.pdbx_description
1 polymer ?
#
loop_
_entity_poly.entity_id
_entity_poly.type
_entity_poly.pdbx_seq_one_letter_code
_entity_poly.pdbx_strand_id
1 'polypeptide(L)'
;MRQYMPGLLDGAALDSSRIPFRVYMYWDQNPPTEIQENFDYHRQIQGLDYQVFNKDHATEWLYQNYGVEARGLFLGARHPAEAADFLRVHIMQLYGGWWLVAGGWWLVAGGWWLTPISGSGMKKALTSCANKLHRTFCC
;
A
#
# COMPACT_ATOMS: atom_id res chain seq x y z
N MET A 1 6.14 -29.43 -7.49
CA MET A 1 6.83 -28.85 -8.66
C MET A 1 6.59 -27.34 -8.64
N ARG A 2 7.59 -26.56 -8.23
CA ARG A 2 7.54 -25.09 -8.17
C ARG A 2 8.25 -24.60 -9.43
N GLN A 3 7.51 -24.37 -10.52
CA GLN A 3 8.08 -23.83 -11.74
C GLN A 3 8.01 -22.30 -11.69
N TYR A 4 9.19 -21.72 -11.59
CA TYR A 4 9.52 -20.31 -11.80
C TYR A 4 8.87 -19.79 -13.08
N MET A 5 8.16 -18.67 -12.99
CA MET A 5 7.87 -17.83 -14.16
C MET A 5 9.15 -17.07 -14.55
N PRO A 6 9.63 -17.21 -15.79
CA PRO A 6 10.72 -16.41 -16.34
C PRO A 6 10.15 -15.12 -16.93
N GLY A 7 10.68 -13.96 -16.56
CA GLY A 7 10.32 -12.71 -17.25
C GLY A 7 10.42 -11.40 -16.49
N LEU A 8 11.01 -11.33 -15.30
CA LEU A 8 11.19 -10.05 -14.59
C LEU A 8 12.60 -9.87 -14.04
N LEU A 9 13.60 -9.97 -14.93
CA LEU A 9 14.97 -9.54 -14.65
C LEU A 9 15.51 -8.67 -15.79
N ASP A 10 14.76 -7.65 -16.18
CA ASP A 10 15.38 -6.47 -16.81
C ASP A 10 15.79 -5.49 -15.70
N GLY A 11 16.92 -5.80 -15.08
CA GLY A 11 18.07 -4.89 -15.02
C GLY A 11 17.97 -3.51 -14.36
N ALA A 12 16.90 -3.15 -13.65
CA ALA A 12 16.97 -2.03 -12.71
C ALA A 12 17.29 -2.60 -11.33
N ALA A 13 18.57 -2.55 -10.95
CA ALA A 13 18.99 -2.77 -9.56
C ALA A 13 18.13 -1.87 -8.66
N LEU A 14 17.12 -2.44 -8.01
CA LEU A 14 16.31 -1.70 -7.06
C LEU A 14 17.27 -1.26 -5.96
N ASP A 15 17.47 0.05 -5.85
CA ASP A 15 18.07 0.68 -4.69
C ASP A 15 17.25 0.25 -3.46
N SER A 16 17.67 -0.86 -2.84
CA SER A 16 17.01 -1.49 -1.71
C SER A 16 17.06 -0.62 -0.45
N SER A 17 17.72 0.55 -0.52
CA SER A 17 17.80 1.50 0.59
C SER A 17 16.61 2.44 0.67
N ARG A 18 15.76 2.52 -0.37
CA ARG A 18 14.69 3.52 -0.44
C ARG A 18 13.32 2.90 -0.68
N ILE A 19 12.41 3.13 0.27
CA ILE A 19 11.00 2.73 0.15
C ILE A 19 10.41 3.43 -1.09
N PRO A 20 9.78 2.68 -2.02
CA PRO A 20 9.14 3.26 -3.20
C PRO A 20 8.15 4.36 -2.82
N PHE A 21 8.15 5.45 -3.58
CA PHE A 21 7.22 6.56 -3.36
C PHE A 21 5.86 6.26 -4.03
N ARG A 22 5.24 5.17 -3.58
CA ARG A 22 3.94 4.68 -4.02
C ARG A 22 3.03 4.46 -2.82
N VAL A 23 1.78 4.90 -2.93
CA VAL A 23 0.76 4.77 -1.90
C VAL A 23 -0.37 3.87 -2.38
N TYR A 24 -0.75 2.96 -1.50
CA TYR A 24 -1.86 2.04 -1.66
C TYR A 24 -2.95 2.34 -0.65
N MET A 25 -4.19 2.32 -1.12
CA MET A 25 -5.38 2.40 -0.27
C MET A 25 -6.36 1.30 -0.64
N TYR A 26 -7.22 0.94 0.32
CA TYR A 26 -8.30 0.00 0.10
C TYR A 26 -9.61 0.53 0.67
N TRP A 27 -10.68 0.37 -0.10
CA TRP A 27 -12.05 0.54 0.37
C TRP A 27 -12.96 -0.45 -0.34
N ASP A 28 -13.76 -1.19 0.42
CA ASP A 28 -14.57 -2.30 -0.10
C ASP A 28 -15.49 -1.87 -1.26
N GLN A 29 -16.58 -1.16 -0.93
CA GLN A 29 -17.58 -0.66 -1.88
C GLN A 29 -18.17 0.65 -1.35
N ASN A 30 -18.69 1.49 -2.26
CA ASN A 30 -19.44 2.72 -1.96
C ASN A 30 -18.76 3.62 -0.90
N PRO A 31 -17.55 4.17 -1.19
CA PRO A 31 -16.88 5.09 -0.27
C PRO A 31 -17.75 6.33 0.00
N PRO A 32 -17.88 6.79 1.26
CA PRO A 32 -18.53 8.05 1.57
C PRO A 32 -17.75 9.23 0.97
N THR A 33 -18.42 10.38 0.81
CA THR A 33 -17.86 11.56 0.12
C THR A 33 -16.50 11.98 0.68
N GLU A 34 -16.35 11.99 2.00
CA GLU A 34 -15.08 12.32 2.67
C GLU A 34 -13.90 11.43 2.23
N ILE A 35 -14.18 10.15 1.94
CA ILE A 35 -13.17 9.19 1.49
C ILE A 35 -12.86 9.40 0.01
N GLN A 36 -13.87 9.74 -0.80
CA GLN A 36 -13.68 10.08 -2.20
C GLN A 36 -12.81 11.33 -2.35
N GLU A 37 -13.08 12.37 -1.56
CA GLU A 37 -12.26 13.58 -1.49
C GLU A 37 -10.82 13.26 -1.10
N ASN A 38 -10.63 12.34 -0.15
CA ASN A 38 -9.31 11.88 0.26
C ASN A 38 -8.57 11.15 -0.88
N PHE A 39 -9.28 10.35 -1.68
CA PHE A 39 -8.71 9.71 -2.86
C PHE A 39 -8.28 10.70 -3.92
N ASP A 40 -9.12 11.70 -4.19
CA ASP A 40 -8.83 12.73 -5.19
C ASP A 40 -7.66 13.60 -4.75
N TYR A 41 -7.57 13.95 -3.48
CA TYR A 41 -6.44 14.68 -2.92
C TYR A 41 -5.11 13.95 -3.15
N HIS A 42 -5.05 12.65 -2.84
CA HIS A 42 -3.82 11.86 -3.00
C HIS A 42 -3.47 11.60 -4.47
N ARG A 43 -4.47 11.43 -5.33
CA ARG A 43 -4.28 11.26 -6.78
C ARG A 43 -3.65 12.49 -7.44
N GLN A 44 -3.89 13.69 -6.90
CA GLN A 44 -3.36 14.95 -7.44
C GLN A 44 -1.90 15.25 -7.01
N ILE A 45 -1.32 14.46 -6.10
CA ILE A 45 0.05 14.69 -5.61
C ILE A 45 1.05 14.32 -6.71
N GLN A 46 1.67 15.34 -7.31
CA GLN A 46 2.67 15.13 -8.35
C GLN A 46 3.87 14.29 -7.86
N GLY A 47 4.18 13.26 -8.65
CA GLY A 47 5.26 12.32 -8.41
C GLY A 47 4.91 11.16 -7.49
N LEU A 48 3.72 11.15 -6.87
CA LEU A 48 3.23 10.03 -6.08
C LEU A 48 2.52 9.02 -6.98
N ASP A 49 3.00 7.79 -7.00
CA ASP A 49 2.24 6.71 -7.60
C ASP A 49 1.13 6.28 -6.63
N TYR A 50 -0.11 6.30 -7.09
CA TYR A 50 -1.28 6.16 -6.24
C TYR A 50 -2.24 5.11 -6.78
N GLN A 51 -2.52 4.08 -5.99
CA GLN A 51 -3.44 3.01 -6.36
C GLN A 51 -4.46 2.72 -5.26
N VAL A 52 -5.73 2.69 -5.65
CA VAL A 52 -6.85 2.29 -4.78
C VAL A 52 -7.36 0.93 -5.19
N PHE A 53 -7.50 0.04 -4.22
CA PHE A 53 -8.14 -1.25 -4.38
C PHE A 53 -9.57 -1.18 -3.88
N ASN A 54 -10.51 -1.66 -4.70
CA ASN A 54 -11.83 -2.05 -4.23
C ASN A 54 -11.88 -3.57 -4.02
N LYS A 55 -12.98 -4.09 -3.49
CA LYS A 55 -13.10 -5.53 -3.23
C LYS A 55 -12.93 -6.38 -4.48
N ASP A 56 -13.51 -6.00 -5.60
CA ASP A 56 -13.44 -6.79 -6.84
C ASP A 56 -12.01 -6.81 -7.41
N HIS A 57 -11.37 -5.65 -7.47
CA HIS A 57 -9.99 -5.50 -7.93
C HIS A 57 -9.01 -6.21 -6.98
N ALA A 58 -9.19 -6.11 -5.67
CA ALA A 58 -8.38 -6.82 -4.69
C ALA A 58 -8.54 -8.34 -4.82
N THR A 59 -9.77 -8.82 -5.02
CA THR A 59 -10.08 -10.24 -5.21
C THR A 59 -9.38 -10.80 -6.44
N GLU A 60 -9.46 -10.07 -7.56
CA GLU A 60 -8.81 -10.48 -8.81
C GLU A 60 -7.28 -10.40 -8.70
N TRP A 61 -6.75 -9.35 -8.10
CA TRP A 61 -5.31 -9.21 -7.88
C TRP A 61 -4.76 -10.33 -7.00
N LEU A 62 -5.44 -10.69 -5.92
CA LEU A 62 -5.04 -11.82 -5.06
C LEU A 62 -5.10 -13.16 -5.80
N TYR A 63 -6.12 -13.35 -6.63
CA TYR A 63 -6.22 -14.55 -7.47
C TYR A 63 -5.04 -14.66 -8.44
N GLN A 64 -4.70 -13.56 -9.11
CA GLN A 64 -3.62 -13.53 -10.10
C GLN A 64 -2.24 -13.77 -9.47
N ASN A 65 -1.99 -13.23 -8.28
CA ASN A 65 -0.67 -13.31 -7.64
C ASN A 65 -0.48 -14.50 -6.70
N TYR A 66 -1.54 -14.95 -6.03
CA TYR A 66 -1.49 -15.96 -4.96
C TYR A 66 -2.48 -17.12 -5.16
N GLY A 67 -3.34 -17.07 -6.17
CA GLY A 67 -4.27 -18.15 -6.52
C GLY A 67 -5.58 -18.16 -5.73
N VAL A 68 -6.31 -19.28 -5.89
CA VAL A 68 -7.69 -19.46 -5.38
C VAL A 68 -7.76 -19.38 -3.85
N GLU A 69 -6.74 -19.89 -3.14
CA GLU A 69 -6.75 -19.94 -1.67
C GLU A 69 -6.73 -18.55 -1.05
N ALA A 70 -5.81 -17.68 -1.49
CA ALA A 70 -5.71 -16.31 -0.99
C ALA A 70 -6.98 -15.49 -1.30
N ARG A 71 -7.53 -15.68 -2.51
CA ARG A 71 -8.83 -15.12 -2.86
C ARG A 71 -9.94 -15.61 -1.92
N GLY A 72 -9.97 -16.92 -1.64
CA GLY A 72 -10.97 -17.52 -0.74
C GLY A 72 -10.89 -16.96 0.67
N LEU A 73 -9.69 -16.80 1.22
CA LEU A 73 -9.47 -16.19 2.53
C LEU A 73 -9.92 -14.73 2.57
N PHE A 74 -9.57 -13.94 1.54
CA PHE A 74 -10.00 -12.55 1.45
C PHE A 74 -11.52 -12.39 1.36
N LEU A 75 -12.18 -13.23 0.55
CA LEU A 75 -13.65 -13.24 0.43
C LEU A 75 -14.34 -13.78 1.69
N GLY A 76 -13.67 -14.63 2.46
CA GLY A 76 -14.14 -15.19 3.72
C GLY A 76 -13.98 -14.26 4.93
N ALA A 77 -13.33 -13.10 4.76
CA ALA A 77 -13.16 -12.12 5.83
C ALA A 77 -14.52 -11.63 6.35
N ARG A 78 -14.67 -11.54 7.67
CA ARG A 78 -15.94 -11.19 8.34
C ARG A 78 -16.19 -9.69 8.31
N HIS A 79 -15.12 -8.89 8.19
CA HIS A 79 -15.20 -7.44 8.20
C HIS A 79 -14.31 -6.83 7.09
N PRO A 80 -14.73 -5.73 6.43
CA PRO A 80 -13.90 -5.04 5.43
C PRO A 80 -12.51 -4.64 5.95
N ALA A 81 -12.40 -4.31 7.23
CA ALA A 81 -11.11 -4.01 7.87
C ALA A 81 -10.18 -5.23 7.96
N GLU A 82 -10.72 -6.42 8.22
CA GLU A 82 -9.95 -7.68 8.22
C GLU A 82 -9.44 -8.00 6.80
N ALA A 83 -10.30 -7.82 5.80
CA ALA A 83 -9.93 -7.95 4.39
C ALA A 83 -8.81 -6.96 4.01
N ALA A 84 -8.88 -5.72 4.53
CA ALA A 84 -7.85 -4.69 4.32
C ALA A 84 -6.50 -5.08 4.94
N ASP A 85 -6.48 -5.60 6.17
CA ASP A 85 -5.26 -6.07 6.83
C ASP A 85 -4.63 -7.26 6.10
N PHE A 86 -5.46 -8.19 5.61
CA PHE A 86 -5.01 -9.30 4.77
C PHE A 86 -4.40 -8.79 3.45
N LEU A 87 -5.08 -7.89 2.74
CA LEU A 87 -4.61 -7.37 1.47
C LEU A 87 -3.30 -6.58 1.62
N ARG A 88 -3.20 -5.77 2.68
CA ARG A 88 -2.04 -4.92 2.98
C ARG A 88 -0.74 -5.73 2.97
N VAL A 89 -0.68 -6.84 3.69
CA VAL A 89 0.58 -7.60 3.82
C VAL A 89 1.03 -8.18 2.47
N HIS A 90 0.10 -8.63 1.63
CA HIS A 90 0.42 -9.19 0.31
C HIS A 90 0.92 -8.13 -0.67
N ILE A 91 0.31 -6.94 -0.66
CA ILE A 91 0.74 -5.81 -1.51
C ILE A 91 2.10 -5.29 -1.06
N MET A 92 2.30 -5.10 0.25
CA MET A 92 3.57 -4.60 0.79
C MET A 92 4.72 -5.58 0.52
N GLN A 93 4.46 -6.89 0.55
CA GLN A 93 5.46 -7.91 0.24
C GLN A 93 5.92 -7.86 -1.23
N LEU A 94 5.02 -7.59 -2.19
CA LEU A 94 5.36 -7.61 -3.62
C LEU A 94 5.90 -6.28 -4.13
N TYR A 95 5.32 -5.17 -3.69
CA TYR A 95 5.64 -3.85 -4.26
C TYR A 95 6.35 -2.90 -3.29
N GLY A 96 6.35 -3.21 -1.99
CA GLY A 96 6.74 -2.25 -0.97
C GLY A 96 5.86 -1.00 -0.98
N GLY A 97 6.41 0.14 -0.56
CA GLY A 97 5.71 1.42 -0.54
C GLY A 97 4.94 1.67 0.75
N TRP A 98 3.85 2.42 0.64
CA TRP A 98 3.10 2.95 1.78
C TRP A 98 1.65 2.49 1.73
N TRP A 99 1.13 2.03 2.87
CA TRP A 99 -0.29 1.75 3.03
C TRP A 99 -0.94 2.90 3.80
N LEU A 100 -1.99 3.48 3.22
CA LEU A 100 -2.76 4.54 3.87
C LEU A 100 -4.18 4.05 4.16
N VAL A 101 -4.64 4.27 5.39
CA VAL A 101 -6.00 3.93 5.80
C VAL A 101 -6.93 5.00 5.28
N ALA A 102 -7.80 4.64 4.32
CA ALA A 102 -8.66 5.58 3.60
C ALA A 102 -9.51 6.51 4.49
N GLY A 103 -9.95 6.05 5.67
CA GLY A 103 -10.71 6.83 6.66
C GLY A 103 -9.88 7.61 7.68
N GLY A 104 -8.56 7.66 7.54
CA GLY A 104 -7.67 8.33 8.48
C GLY A 104 -6.61 9.18 7.80
N TRP A 105 -6.16 10.23 8.50
CA TRP A 105 -4.98 11.03 8.12
C TRP A 105 -3.65 10.31 8.40
N TRP A 106 -3.66 8.97 8.43
CA TRP A 106 -2.62 8.14 9.06
C TRP A 106 -1.95 7.23 8.02
N LEU A 107 -0.62 7.34 7.92
CA LEU A 107 0.25 6.48 7.09
C LEU A 107 0.81 5.33 7.93
N VAL A 108 0.82 4.12 7.36
CA VAL A 108 1.53 2.96 7.95
C VAL A 108 2.64 2.53 6.99
N ALA A 109 3.89 2.56 7.48
CA ALA A 109 5.02 1.87 6.85
C ALA A 109 5.56 0.80 7.79
N GLY A 110 5.65 -0.44 7.28
CA GLY A 110 6.50 -1.48 7.87
C GLY A 110 6.34 -1.73 9.37
N GLY A 111 5.13 -1.65 9.93
CA GLY A 111 4.86 -2.00 11.33
C GLY A 111 5.09 -0.91 12.39
N TRP A 112 5.18 0.37 12.01
CA TRP A 112 5.34 1.48 12.96
C TRP A 112 4.20 2.51 12.90
N TRP A 113 3.74 2.98 14.06
CA TRP A 113 2.72 4.02 14.24
C TRP A 113 3.34 5.41 14.08
N LEU A 114 2.72 6.33 13.32
CA LEU A 114 3.15 7.74 13.21
C LEU A 114 1.98 8.72 13.41
N THR A 115 2.28 9.86 14.01
CA THR A 115 1.37 10.97 14.42
C THR A 115 0.74 11.74 13.24
N PRO A 116 -0.34 12.54 13.44
CA PRO A 116 -1.21 12.99 12.35
C PRO A 116 -0.52 14.00 11.42
N ILE A 117 -0.71 13.83 10.12
CA ILE A 117 -0.15 14.72 9.09
C ILE A 117 -1.24 15.67 8.65
N SER A 118 -1.17 16.94 9.06
CA SER A 118 -2.02 17.99 8.50
C SER A 118 -1.61 18.31 7.05
N GLY A 119 -2.58 18.70 6.22
CA GLY A 119 -2.58 18.71 4.73
C GLY A 119 -1.52 19.51 3.96
N SER A 120 -0.44 19.98 4.60
CA SER A 120 0.78 20.47 3.91
C SER A 120 2.03 19.62 4.20
N GLY A 121 1.89 18.62 5.06
CA GLY A 121 3.00 17.87 5.64
C GLY A 121 3.41 16.63 4.87
N MET A 122 2.68 16.15 3.86
CA MET A 122 2.90 14.80 3.33
C MET A 122 4.24 14.62 2.62
N LYS A 123 4.64 15.57 1.74
CA LYS A 123 5.98 15.53 1.12
C LYS A 123 7.08 15.63 2.18
N LYS A 124 6.89 16.48 3.21
CA LYS A 124 7.83 16.61 4.33
C LYS A 124 7.85 15.38 5.23
N ALA A 125 6.71 14.73 5.47
CA ALA A 125 6.57 13.54 6.30
C ALA A 125 7.16 12.31 5.61
N LEU A 126 6.88 12.13 4.32
CA LEU A 126 7.47 11.05 3.51
C LEU A 126 8.99 11.24 3.35
N THR A 127 9.46 12.47 3.14
CA THR A 127 10.91 12.77 3.05
C THR A 127 11.61 12.70 4.42
N SER A 128 10.97 13.18 5.49
CA SER A 128 11.49 13.11 6.87
C SER A 128 11.54 11.66 7.37
N CYS A 129 10.52 10.84 7.08
CA CYS A 129 10.54 9.41 7.41
C CYS A 129 11.61 8.66 6.62
N ALA A 130 11.76 8.92 5.32
CA ALA A 130 12.83 8.34 4.51
C ALA A 130 14.24 8.70 5.06
N ASN A 131 14.45 9.98 5.45
CA ASN A 131 15.72 10.42 6.04
C ASN A 131 15.95 9.87 7.46
N LYS A 132 14.89 9.64 8.24
CA LYS A 132 14.99 9.11 9.61
C LYS A 132 15.24 7.60 9.60
N LEU A 133 14.67 6.85 8.65
CA LEU A 133 14.96 5.42 8.43
C LEU A 133 16.43 5.17 8.03
N HIS A 134 17.02 6.07 7.23
CA HIS A 134 18.44 5.97 6.86
C HIS A 134 19.39 6.09 8.07
N ARG A 135 18.97 6.78 9.13
CA ARG A 135 19.77 6.93 10.37
C ARG A 135 19.61 5.78 11.37
N THR A 136 18.56 4.97 11.27
CA THR A 136 18.32 3.87 12.22
C THR A 136 18.90 2.53 11.74
N PHE A 137 19.15 2.39 10.44
CA PHE A 137 19.76 1.18 9.83
C PHE A 137 21.26 1.31 9.53
N CYS A 138 21.89 2.43 9.90
CA CYS A 138 23.34 2.62 9.90
C CYS A 138 23.84 2.86 11.33
N CYS A 139 23.80 1.81 12.15
CA CYS A 139 24.65 1.59 13.32
C CYS A 139 24.89 0.09 13.43
#